data_AF-A0A1F2TN33-F1
#
_entry.id   AF-A0A1F2TN33-F1
#
_cell.length_a   1.000
_cell.length_b   1.000
_cell.length_c   1.000
_cell.angle_alpha   90.00
_cell.angle_beta   90.00
_cell.angle_gamma   90.00
#
_symmetry.space_group_name_H-M   'P 1'
#
loop_
_entity.id
_entity.type
_entity.pdbx_description
1 polymer ?
#
loop_
_entity_poly.entity_id
_entity_poly.type
_entity_poly.pdbx_seq_one_letter_code
_entity_poly.pdbx_strand_id
1 'polypeptide(L)' 'MAQPTLPPPGFDELSADEKLEYIQGLWDHFSEHPEEVPVPGWHRQVVAERVASYRRGEMTSRPWPEVREELLARLRIAR' A
#
# COMPACT_ATOMS: atom_id res chain seq x y z
N MET A 1 16.62 15.78 4.95
CA MET A 1 15.24 16.30 4.98
C MET A 1 14.66 15.96 6.35
N ALA A 2 14.00 16.89 7.03
CA ALA A 2 13.35 16.58 8.30
C ALA A 2 12.24 15.57 8.04
N GLN A 3 12.32 14.41 8.66
CA GLN A 3 11.28 13.40 8.57
C GLN A 3 10.11 13.89 9.44
N PRO A 4 8.87 13.93 8.93
CA PRO A 4 7.74 14.33 9.75
C PRO A 4 7.68 13.41 10.98
N THR A 5 7.43 13.99 12.15
CA THR A 5 7.10 13.23 13.35
C THR A 5 5.81 12.48 13.07
N LEU A 6 5.94 11.17 12.92
CA LEU A 6 4.82 10.24 12.76
C LEU A 6 4.63 9.51 14.09
N PRO A 7 3.39 9.40 14.60
CA PRO A 7 2.15 9.99 14.07
C PRO A 7 1.95 11.48 14.48
N PRO A 8 1.02 12.21 13.85
CA PRO A 8 0.71 13.59 14.24
C PRO A 8 0.13 13.67 15.68
N PRO A 9 0.25 14.82 16.37
CA PRO A 9 -0.37 15.01 17.67
C PRO A 9 -1.86 14.68 17.65
N GLY A 10 -2.38 14.05 18.70
CA GLY A 10 -3.80 13.64 18.76
C GLY A 10 -4.08 12.25 18.17
N PHE A 11 -3.15 11.66 17.41
CA PHE A 11 -3.36 10.35 16.80
C PHE A 11 -3.33 9.23 17.85
N ASP A 12 -2.45 9.29 18.84
CA ASP A 12 -2.29 8.21 19.80
C ASP A 12 -3.49 8.06 20.74
N GLU A 13 -4.22 9.15 20.97
CA GLU A 13 -5.45 9.24 21.77
C GLU A 13 -6.68 8.63 21.08
N LEU A 14 -6.63 8.41 19.76
CA LEU A 14 -7.70 7.77 19.00
C LEU A 14 -7.84 6.29 19.38
N SER A 15 -9.08 5.80 19.38
CA SER A 15 -9.37 4.37 19.40
C SER A 15 -8.82 3.67 18.15
N ALA A 16 -8.76 2.34 18.17
CA ALA A 16 -8.27 1.57 17.02
C ALA A 16 -9.12 1.81 15.75
N ASP A 17 -10.44 1.92 15.90
CA ASP A 17 -11.35 2.15 14.78
C ASP A 17 -11.15 3.56 14.19
N GLU A 18 -11.05 4.58 15.05
CA GLU A 18 -10.77 5.96 14.62
C GLU A 18 -9.40 6.10 13.93
N LYS A 19 -8.38 5.35 14.39
CA LYS A 19 -7.06 5.31 13.72
C LYS A 19 -7.18 4.74 12.31
N LEU A 20 -7.96 3.67 12.12
CA LEU A 20 -8.18 3.07 10.81
C LEU A 20 -8.95 4.00 9.88
N GLU A 21 -10.00 4.66 10.38
CA GLU A 21 -10.76 5.67 9.63
C GLU A 21 -9.88 6.86 9.23
N TYR A 22 -9.03 7.33 10.14
CA TYR A 22 -8.07 8.40 9.87
C TYR A 22 -7.09 8.01 8.75
N ILE A 23 -6.51 6.81 8.83
CA ILE A 23 -5.60 6.29 7.79
C ILE A 23 -6.34 6.17 6.45
N GLN A 24 -7.57 5.68 6.44
CA GLN A 24 -8.39 5.56 5.23
C GLN A 24 -8.69 6.93 4.62
N GLY A 25 -9.08 7.91 5.43
CA GLY A 25 -9.36 9.27 4.96
C GLY A 25 -8.14 9.95 4.35
N LEU A 26 -6.95 9.75 4.94
CA LEU A 26 -5.70 10.21 4.35
C LEU A 26 -5.43 9.53 3.00
N TRP A 27 -5.66 8.22 2.93
CA TRP A 27 -5.47 7.46 1.70
C TRP A 27 -6.40 7.93 0.58
N ASP A 28 -7.68 8.15 0.90
CA ASP A 28 -8.67 8.64 -0.05
C ASP A 28 -8.30 10.03 -0.56
N HIS A 29 -7.88 10.93 0.33
CA HIS A 29 -7.44 12.29 -0.04
C HIS A 29 -6.27 12.28 -1.04
N PHE A 30 -5.23 11.48 -0.81
CA PHE A 30 -4.11 11.38 -1.77
C PHE A 30 -4.50 10.64 -3.06
N SER A 31 -5.51 9.78 -3.01
CA SER A 31 -6.00 9.04 -4.17
C SER A 31 -6.81 9.92 -5.14
N GLU A 32 -7.34 11.05 -4.69
CA GLU A 32 -8.01 12.04 -5.54
C GLU A 32 -7.05 12.76 -6.49
N HIS A 33 -5.79 12.97 -6.05
CA HIS A 33 -4.74 13.66 -6.79
C HIS A 33 -3.45 12.82 -6.87
N PRO A 34 -3.48 11.66 -7.53
CA PRO A 34 -2.36 10.71 -7.53
C PRO A 34 -1.08 11.28 -8.16
N GLU A 35 -1.19 12.27 -9.03
CA GLU A 35 -0.07 13.01 -9.63
C GLU A 35 0.73 13.86 -8.63
N GLU A 36 0.10 14.29 -7.53
CA GLU A 36 0.76 15.08 -6.49
C GLU A 36 1.55 14.21 -5.52
N VAL A 37 1.33 12.89 -5.53
CA VAL A 37 2.05 11.96 -4.67
C VAL A 37 3.50 11.83 -5.15
N PRO A 38 4.49 12.30 -4.37
CA PRO A 38 5.88 12.21 -4.78
C PRO A 38 6.30 10.74 -4.90
N VAL A 39 7.01 10.42 -5.97
CA VAL A 39 7.62 9.09 -6.17
C VAL A 39 9.13 9.22 -5.97
N PRO A 40 9.66 8.95 -4.75
CA PRO A 40 11.09 8.95 -4.49
C PRO A 40 11.85 8.08 -5.51
N GLY A 41 13.06 8.52 -5.88
CA GLY A 41 13.89 7.78 -6.85
C GLY A 41 14.12 6.31 -6.45
N TRP A 42 14.23 6.04 -5.14
CA TRP A 42 14.40 4.68 -4.63
C TRP A 42 13.16 3.79 -4.85
N HIS A 43 11.93 4.34 -4.89
CA HIS A 43 10.73 3.55 -5.26
C HIS A 43 10.88 3.03 -6.69
N ARG A 44 11.29 3.91 -7.62
CA ARG A 44 11.49 3.54 -9.03
C ARG A 44 12.58 2.50 -9.18
N GLN A 45 13.67 2.64 -8.42
CA GLN A 45 14.76 1.66 -8.41
C GLN A 45 14.26 0.27 -7.98
N VAL A 46 13.53 0.18 -6.86
CA VAL A 46 12.99 -1.11 -6.38
C VAL A 46 12.05 -1.74 -7.41
N VAL A 47 11.18 -0.94 -8.05
CA VAL A 47 10.29 -1.45 -9.11
C VAL A 47 11.10 -1.96 -10.30
N ALA A 48 12.09 -1.20 -10.76
CA ALA A 48 12.95 -1.58 -11.87
C ALA A 48 13.71 -2.88 -11.58
N GLU A 49 14.30 -3.01 -10.40
CA GLU A 49 15.01 -4.21 -9.94
C GLU A 49 14.08 -5.44 -9.93
N ARG A 50 12.88 -5.30 -9.35
CA ARG A 50 11.91 -6.41 -9.28
C ARG A 50 11.42 -6.83 -10.66
N VAL A 51 11.09 -5.87 -11.53
CA VAL A 51 10.69 -6.17 -12.92
C VAL A 51 11.82 -6.85 -13.70
N ALA A 52 13.07 -6.43 -13.49
CA ALA A 52 14.22 -7.05 -14.14
C ALA A 52 14.45 -8.49 -13.66
N SER A 53 14.38 -8.74 -12.34
CA SER A 53 14.48 -10.09 -11.78
C SER A 53 13.35 -11.01 -12.27
N TYR A 54 12.12 -10.51 -12.40
CA TYR A 54 11.02 -11.26 -13.02
C TYR A 54 11.33 -11.67 -14.46
N ARG A 55 11.83 -10.73 -15.28
CA ARG A 55 12.22 -11.00 -16.67
C ARG A 55 13.38 -11.99 -16.80
N ARG A 56 14.28 -12.03 -15.80
CA ARG A 56 15.36 -13.02 -15.72
C ARG A 56 14.92 -14.40 -15.19
N GLY A 57 13.66 -14.54 -14.78
CA GLY A 57 13.13 -15.78 -14.21
C GLY A 57 13.54 -16.03 -12.76
N GLU A 58 14.05 -15.02 -12.06
CA GLU A 58 14.49 -15.12 -10.66
C GLU A 58 13.33 -14.99 -9.66
N MET A 59 12.16 -14.56 -10.12
CA MET A 59 10.93 -14.53 -9.32
C MET A 59 9.73 -14.97 -10.16
N THR A 60 8.71 -15.50 -9.48
CA THR A 60 7.41 -15.79 -10.06
C THR A 60 6.42 -14.66 -9.74
N SER A 61 5.45 -14.46 -10.63
CA SER A 61 4.36 -13.50 -10.43
C SER A 61 3.03 -14.21 -10.64
N ARG A 62 2.00 -13.73 -9.95
CA ARG A 62 0.61 -14.13 -10.19
C ARG A 62 -0.20 -12.90 -10.62
N PRO A 63 -1.10 -13.03 -11.60
CA PRO A 63 -2.05 -11.97 -11.92
C PRO A 63 -2.86 -11.58 -10.68
N TRP A 64 -2.98 -10.28 -10.43
CA TRP A 64 -3.75 -9.78 -9.29
C TRP A 64 -5.20 -10.30 -9.25
N PRO A 65 -5.94 -10.41 -10.37
CA PRO A 65 -7.30 -10.95 -10.34
C PRO A 65 -7.38 -12.35 -9.72
N GLU A 66 -6.44 -13.25 -10.05
CA GLU A 66 -6.41 -14.61 -9.51
C GLU A 66 -6.20 -14.62 -7.99
N VAL A 67 -5.24 -13.82 -7.51
CA VAL A 67 -4.96 -13.70 -6.07
C VAL A 67 -6.16 -13.11 -5.34
N ARG A 68 -6.79 -12.07 -5.90
CA ARG A 68 -7.96 -11.42 -5.32
C ARG A 68 -9.14 -12.39 -5.21
N GLU A 69 -9.44 -13.13 -6.28
CA GLU A 69 -10.54 -14.11 -6.29
C GLU A 69 -10.32 -15.22 -5.26
N GLU A 70 -9.09 -15.73 -5.16
CA GLU A 70 -8.71 -16.71 -4.15
C GLU A 70 -8.93 -16.18 -2.72
N LEU A 71 -8.49 -14.96 -2.42
CA LEU A 71 -8.67 -14.34 -1.11
C LEU A 71 -10.16 -14.14 -0.76
N LEU A 72 -10.96 -13.67 -1.72
CA LEU A 72 -12.41 -13.51 -1.53
C LEU A 72 -13.11 -14.85 -1.31
N ALA A 73 -12.70 -15.91 -2.01
CA ALA A 73 -13.23 -17.26 -1.79
C ALA A 73 -12.91 -17.77 -0.37
N ARG A 74 -11.67 -17.57 0.11
CA ARG A 74 -11.25 -17.94 1.47
C ARG A 74 -12.07 -17.23 2.55
N LEU A 75 -12.31 -15.92 2.38
CA LEU A 75 -13.11 -15.14 3.34
C LEU A 75 -14.57 -15.60 3.43
N ARG A 76 -15.14 -16.14 2.34
CA ARG A 76 -16.51 -16.68 2.34
C ARG A 76 -16.62 -18.01 3.07
N ILE A 77 -15.57 -18.84 3.04
CA ILE A 77 -15.53 -20.16 3.70
C ILE A 77 -15.26 -20.02 5.20
N ALA A 78 -14.55 -18.96 5.61
CA ALA A 78 -14.22 -18.69 7.01
C ALA A 78 -15.37 -18.04 7.81
N ARG A 79 -16.56 -17.87 7.20
CA ARG A 79 -17.75 -17.26 7.79
C ARG A 79 -18.82 -18.31 8.02
#